data_AF-A0A4D9E903-F1
#
_entry.id   AF-A0A4D9E903-F1
#
_cell.length_a   1.000
_cell.length_b   1.000
_cell.length_c   1.000
_cell.angle_alpha   90.00
_cell.angle_beta   90.00
_cell.angle_gamma   90.00
#
_symmetry.space_group_name_H-M   'P 1'
#
loop_
_entity.id
_entity.type
_entity.pdbx_description
1 polymer ?
#
loop_
_entity_poly.entity_id
_entity_poly.type
_entity_poly.pdbx_seq_one_letter_code
_entity_poly.pdbx_strand_id
1 'polypeptide(L)'
;MAQPPKLLAPLRLGLAARRWLSTPATLGTRLDLQGIFPPLSTPFTAQAEVDYSRLEENLHRYATVPFRGRAVSPQITRLGLIVHKTRTEEFQVLVGSAGFLLAGYAIGACGGVCALANVLGAPLCQLERLCQEGRWQEAQALQLRLIEPNAAVTRKFGIPALKQAMEWFGYHGGPCRAPLRPLSEAQLEELRRDFSINGWL
;
A
#
# COMPACT_ATOMS: atom_id res chain seq x y z
N MET A 1 -3.05 61.30 -29.95
CA MET A 1 -3.73 60.90 -28.70
C MET A 1 -4.15 59.44 -28.88
N ALA A 2 -3.74 58.43 -28.12
CA ALA A 2 -3.15 58.34 -26.78
C ALA A 2 -2.15 57.15 -26.70
N GLN A 3 -1.16 57.26 -25.82
CA GLN A 3 -0.17 56.19 -25.53
C GLN A 3 -0.80 55.05 -24.71
N PRO A 4 -0.41 53.78 -24.92
CA PRO A 4 -0.78 52.68 -24.03
C PRO A 4 -0.02 52.79 -22.68
N PRO A 5 -0.62 52.29 -21.58
CA PRO A 5 -0.11 52.52 -20.22
C PRO A 5 1.20 51.77 -19.93
N LYS A 6 2.06 52.43 -19.16
CA LYS A 6 3.36 51.90 -18.68
C LYS A 6 3.13 50.68 -17.78
N LEU A 7 3.74 49.55 -18.15
CA LEU A 7 3.86 48.37 -17.29
C LEU A 7 4.65 48.72 -16.02
N LEU A 8 4.04 48.50 -14.86
CA LEU A 8 4.68 48.59 -13.55
C LEU A 8 5.86 47.61 -13.49
N ALA A 9 7.03 48.10 -13.08
CA ALA A 9 8.21 47.28 -12.85
C ALA A 9 7.91 46.19 -11.80
N PRO A 10 8.41 44.95 -11.97
CA PRO A 10 8.19 43.90 -11.00
C PRO A 10 8.83 44.28 -9.65
N LEU A 11 8.03 44.14 -8.59
CA LEU A 11 8.47 44.25 -7.19
C LEU A 11 9.74 43.42 -6.99
N ARG A 12 10.84 44.06 -6.60
CA ARG A 12 12.08 43.40 -6.19
C ARG A 12 11.82 42.66 -4.87
N LEU A 13 11.41 41.39 -4.97
CA LEU A 13 11.42 40.45 -3.84
C LEU A 13 12.85 40.35 -3.29
N GLY A 14 12.98 40.69 -2.00
CA GLY A 14 14.25 40.73 -1.27
C GLY A 14 14.99 39.40 -1.27
N LEU A 15 16.31 39.47 -1.08
CA LEU A 15 17.27 38.35 -1.18
C LEU A 15 16.96 37.14 -0.25
N ALA A 16 16.07 37.27 0.73
CA ALA A 16 15.63 36.14 1.56
C ALA A 16 14.64 35.19 0.86
N ALA A 17 13.90 35.64 -0.17
CA ALA A 17 12.95 34.83 -0.94
C ALA A 17 13.62 34.07 -2.11
N ARG A 18 14.89 34.35 -2.41
CA ARG A 18 15.64 33.70 -3.50
C ARG A 18 16.23 32.35 -3.13
N ARG A 19 16.25 31.99 -1.84
CA ARG A 19 16.85 30.74 -1.35
C ARG A 19 15.93 29.51 -1.43
N TRP A 20 14.67 29.71 -1.82
CA TRP A 20 13.65 28.65 -1.93
C TRP A 20 13.05 28.49 -3.34
N LEU A 21 13.51 29.26 -4.33
CA LEU A 21 13.04 29.19 -5.73
C LEU A 21 14.17 28.94 -6.73
N SER A 22 15.31 28.41 -6.28
CA SER A 22 16.40 27.98 -7.15
C SER A 22 17.05 26.70 -6.63
N THR A 23 16.27 25.65 -6.49
CA THR A 23 16.78 24.30 -6.72
C THR A 23 16.69 24.05 -8.23
N PRO A 24 17.77 23.70 -8.93
CA PRO A 24 17.64 23.25 -10.31
C PRO A 24 16.72 22.03 -10.29
N ALA A 25 15.69 22.03 -11.13
CA ALA A 25 15.01 20.80 -11.47
C ALA A 25 16.06 19.86 -12.05
N THR A 26 16.48 18.87 -11.26
CA THR A 26 17.35 17.80 -11.75
C THR A 26 16.60 17.09 -12.88
N LEU A 27 17.23 17.08 -14.06
CA LEU A 27 16.77 16.34 -15.23
C LEU A 27 16.41 14.88 -14.85
N GLY A 28 15.15 14.52 -15.09
CA GLY A 28 14.71 13.17 -15.48
C GLY A 28 15.12 11.99 -14.59
N THR A 29 14.70 11.93 -13.34
CA THR A 29 14.63 10.64 -12.62
C THR A 29 13.28 9.97 -12.87
N ARG A 30 13.32 8.88 -13.64
CA ARG A 30 12.23 7.93 -13.90
C ARG A 30 11.58 7.45 -12.60
N LEU A 31 10.26 7.27 -12.59
CA LEU A 31 9.51 6.71 -11.45
C LEU A 31 9.62 5.18 -11.46
N ASP A 32 10.19 4.56 -10.42
CA ASP A 32 10.22 3.11 -10.22
C ASP A 32 9.17 2.73 -9.16
N LEU A 33 8.20 1.88 -9.53
CA LEU A 33 7.07 1.45 -8.71
C LEU A 33 7.18 -0.02 -8.30
N GLN A 34 8.34 -0.64 -8.48
CA GLN A 34 8.57 -1.98 -7.98
C GLN A 34 8.45 -2.02 -6.45
N GLY A 35 7.61 -2.91 -5.92
CA GLY A 35 7.43 -3.04 -4.47
C GLY A 35 6.02 -3.37 -3.97
N ILE A 36 5.90 -3.49 -2.64
CA ILE A 36 4.63 -3.73 -1.94
C ILE A 36 4.21 -2.49 -1.13
N PHE A 37 2.94 -2.11 -1.25
CA PHE A 37 2.37 -0.89 -0.67
C PHE A 37 1.14 -1.25 0.20
N PRO A 38 1.12 -0.97 1.51
CA PRO A 38 -0.07 -1.15 2.33
C PRO A 38 -1.08 -0.02 2.04
N PRO A 39 -2.36 -0.32 1.77
CA PRO A 39 -3.43 0.67 1.93
C PRO A 39 -3.59 0.91 3.44
N LEU A 40 -3.25 2.10 3.89
CA LEU A 40 -3.15 2.42 5.32
C LEU A 40 -4.52 2.39 5.98
N SER A 41 -4.66 1.59 7.04
CA SER A 41 -5.84 1.64 7.91
C SER A 41 -5.76 2.88 8.80
N THR A 42 -6.88 3.60 8.95
CA THR A 42 -6.93 4.77 9.84
C THR A 42 -7.24 4.30 11.27
N PRO A 43 -6.34 4.55 12.25
CA PRO A 43 -6.64 4.29 13.65
C PRO A 43 -7.62 5.33 14.19
N PHE A 44 -8.50 4.91 15.08
CA PHE A 44 -9.51 5.77 15.72
C PHE A 44 -9.48 5.57 17.23
N THR A 45 -9.82 6.62 17.98
CA THR A 45 -10.05 6.55 19.43
C THR A 45 -11.40 5.88 19.74
N ALA A 46 -11.66 5.60 21.02
CA ALA A 46 -12.96 5.07 21.48
C ALA A 46 -14.13 6.03 21.15
N GLN A 47 -13.84 7.31 20.99
CA GLN A 47 -14.80 8.37 20.63
C GLN A 47 -14.99 8.52 19.11
N ALA A 48 -14.40 7.61 18.30
CA ALA A 48 -14.42 7.62 16.84
C ALA A 48 -13.75 8.83 16.17
N GLU A 49 -12.86 9.50 16.89
CA GLU A 49 -11.95 10.53 16.34
C GLU A 49 -10.70 9.86 15.77
N VAL A 50 -10.03 10.50 14.80
CA VAL A 50 -8.78 9.98 14.25
C VAL A 50 -7.70 10.04 15.32
N ASP A 51 -7.05 8.91 15.60
CA ASP A 51 -5.93 8.86 16.53
C ASP A 51 -4.63 9.21 15.79
N TYR A 52 -4.29 10.50 15.79
CA TYR A 52 -3.12 11.01 15.09
C TYR A 52 -1.80 10.49 15.67
N SER A 53 -1.74 10.19 16.98
CA SER A 53 -0.54 9.66 17.62
C SER A 53 -0.21 8.25 17.11
N ARG A 54 -1.23 7.38 17.07
CA ARG A 54 -1.12 6.01 16.53
C ARG A 54 -0.90 6.02 15.02
N LEU A 55 -1.51 6.96 14.31
CA LEU A 55 -1.28 7.13 12.89
C LEU A 55 0.18 7.52 12.62
N GLU A 56 0.76 8.42 13.42
CA GLU A 56 2.16 8.83 13.31
C GLU A 56 3.13 7.69 13.64
N GLU A 57 2.86 6.88 14.68
CA GLU A 57 3.63 5.66 14.98
C GLU A 57 3.62 4.67 13.80
N ASN A 58 2.44 4.43 13.25
CA ASN A 58 2.27 3.61 12.05
C ASN A 58 3.03 4.21 10.86
N LEU A 59 2.90 5.53 10.63
CA LEU A 59 3.61 6.24 9.57
C LEU A 59 5.13 6.20 9.75
N HIS A 60 5.68 6.24 10.96
CA HIS A 60 7.12 6.07 11.19
C HIS A 60 7.61 4.67 10.80
N ARG A 61 6.83 3.63 11.10
CA ARG A 61 7.11 2.25 10.68
C ARG A 61 6.90 2.05 9.16
N TYR A 62 5.99 2.80 8.56
CA TYR A 62 5.73 2.77 7.13
C TYR A 62 6.73 3.63 6.34
N ALA A 63 7.23 4.73 6.90
CA ALA A 63 8.18 5.65 6.26
C ALA A 63 9.56 5.04 6.04
N THR A 64 9.88 3.92 6.68
CA THR A 64 11.04 3.10 6.34
C THR A 64 10.86 2.31 5.04
N VAL A 65 9.69 2.41 4.40
CA VAL A 65 9.31 1.68 3.19
C VAL A 65 9.07 2.69 2.06
N PRO A 66 9.71 2.54 0.89
CA PRO A 66 9.70 3.58 -0.14
C PRO A 66 8.42 3.54 -1.01
N PHE A 67 7.40 4.34 -0.68
CA PHE A 67 6.11 4.36 -1.41
C PHE A 67 5.94 5.45 -2.49
N ARG A 68 5.25 5.15 -3.63
CA ARG A 68 4.42 6.00 -4.55
C ARG A 68 3.91 5.11 -5.73
N GLY A 69 2.88 5.45 -6.54
CA GLY A 69 2.25 4.47 -7.47
C GLY A 69 1.38 4.98 -8.65
N ARG A 70 1.04 4.08 -9.61
CA ARG A 70 -0.02 4.18 -10.64
C ARG A 70 -0.59 2.77 -11.00
N ALA A 71 -1.90 2.72 -11.28
CA ALA A 71 -2.81 1.60 -11.61
C ALA A 71 -2.77 0.33 -10.74
N VAL A 72 -3.88 0.08 -10.01
CA VAL A 72 -4.07 -1.07 -9.11
C VAL A 72 -5.30 -1.86 -9.55
N SER A 73 -5.20 -3.19 -9.64
CA SER A 73 -6.37 -4.04 -9.94
C SER A 73 -6.52 -5.21 -8.95
N PRO A 74 -7.70 -5.41 -8.33
CA PRO A 74 -7.97 -6.56 -7.47
C PRO A 74 -8.40 -7.82 -8.26
N GLN A 75 -8.27 -7.82 -9.59
CA GLN A 75 -8.68 -8.94 -10.44
C GLN A 75 -7.62 -9.28 -11.50
N ILE A 76 -7.15 -10.53 -11.50
CA ILE A 76 -6.02 -10.99 -12.30
C ILE A 76 -6.22 -10.82 -13.81
N THR A 77 -7.42 -11.10 -14.32
CA THR A 77 -7.73 -11.00 -15.76
C THR A 77 -7.70 -9.55 -16.25
N ARG A 78 -8.19 -8.61 -15.42
CA ARG A 78 -8.13 -7.18 -15.72
C ARG A 78 -6.69 -6.67 -15.64
N LEU A 79 -5.92 -7.14 -14.67
CA LEU A 79 -4.49 -6.84 -14.54
C LEU A 79 -3.74 -7.23 -15.82
N GLY A 80 -3.91 -8.47 -16.30
CA GLY A 80 -3.26 -8.94 -17.52
C GLY A 80 -3.69 -8.16 -18.77
N LEU A 81 -4.96 -7.77 -18.87
CA LEU A 81 -5.42 -6.90 -19.95
C LEU A 81 -4.74 -5.53 -19.93
N ILE A 82 -4.58 -4.92 -18.75
CA ILE A 82 -3.90 -3.63 -18.60
C ILE A 82 -2.44 -3.78 -19.03
N VAL A 83 -1.71 -4.75 -18.47
CA VAL A 83 -0.31 -5.03 -18.85
C VAL A 83 -0.17 -5.22 -20.37
N HIS A 84 -1.06 -6.01 -20.97
CA HIS A 84 -1.03 -6.26 -22.42
C HIS A 84 -1.29 -4.99 -23.23
N LYS A 85 -2.31 -4.20 -22.87
CA LYS A 85 -2.67 -2.96 -23.58
C LYS A 85 -1.63 -1.87 -23.44
N THR A 86 -0.92 -1.82 -22.31
CA THR A 86 0.07 -0.77 -22.03
C THR A 86 1.51 -1.23 -22.26
N ARG A 87 1.73 -2.38 -22.92
CA ARG A 87 3.07 -2.98 -23.14
C ARG A 87 4.04 -2.10 -23.94
N THR A 88 3.52 -1.19 -24.77
CA THR A 88 4.30 -0.24 -25.57
C THR A 88 4.39 1.14 -24.92
N GLU A 89 3.77 1.29 -23.75
CA GLU A 89 3.77 2.51 -22.96
C GLU A 89 4.68 2.29 -21.74
N GLU A 90 5.27 3.35 -21.20
CA GLU A 90 5.97 3.27 -19.91
C GLU A 90 4.95 3.28 -18.75
N PHE A 91 4.09 2.25 -18.71
CA PHE A 91 2.98 2.13 -17.78
C PHE A 91 3.23 0.97 -16.80
N GLN A 92 3.21 1.29 -15.52
CA GLN A 92 3.46 0.35 -14.43
C GLN A 92 2.14 -0.13 -13.84
N VAL A 93 2.07 -1.42 -13.51
CA VAL A 93 0.85 -2.08 -13.03
C VAL A 93 1.11 -2.74 -11.68
N LEU A 94 0.21 -2.50 -10.73
CA LEU A 94 0.26 -3.04 -9.37
C LEU A 94 -0.89 -4.01 -9.11
N VAL A 95 -0.59 -5.08 -8.39
CA VAL A 95 -1.55 -6.04 -7.86
C VAL A 95 -2.36 -5.43 -6.73
N GLY A 96 -3.68 -5.57 -6.70
CA GLY A 96 -4.53 -5.02 -5.63
C GLY A 96 -4.81 -5.94 -4.45
N SER A 97 -4.23 -7.14 -4.40
CA SER A 97 -4.48 -8.12 -3.34
C SER A 97 -3.34 -9.12 -3.19
N ALA A 98 -2.93 -9.39 -1.96
CA ALA A 98 -1.86 -10.34 -1.68
C ALA A 98 -2.22 -11.79 -2.05
N GLY A 99 -3.51 -12.10 -2.18
CA GLY A 99 -3.99 -13.46 -2.48
C GLY A 99 -3.62 -13.98 -3.87
N PHE A 100 -3.13 -13.13 -4.77
CA PHE A 100 -2.67 -13.53 -6.11
C PHE A 100 -1.39 -12.82 -6.55
N LEU A 101 -0.59 -12.35 -5.60
CA LEU A 101 0.59 -11.51 -5.85
C LEU A 101 1.62 -12.17 -6.77
N LEU A 102 1.91 -13.47 -6.56
CA LEU A 102 2.75 -14.30 -7.42
C LEU A 102 2.27 -14.30 -8.88
N ALA A 103 0.97 -14.53 -9.09
CA ALA A 103 0.39 -14.55 -10.43
C ALA A 103 0.46 -13.16 -11.09
N GLY A 104 0.32 -12.10 -10.31
CA GLY A 104 0.50 -10.73 -10.78
C GLY A 104 1.92 -10.47 -11.28
N TYR A 105 2.95 -10.88 -10.51
CA TYR A 105 4.34 -10.78 -10.94
C TYR A 105 4.61 -11.56 -12.22
N ALA A 106 4.11 -12.80 -12.31
CA ALA A 106 4.25 -13.63 -13.50
C ALA A 106 3.63 -13.00 -14.77
N ILE A 107 2.59 -12.18 -14.61
CA ILE A 107 1.90 -11.48 -15.70
C ILE A 107 2.58 -10.14 -16.06
N GLY A 108 3.52 -9.65 -15.25
CA GLY A 108 4.24 -8.39 -15.49
C GLY A 108 3.79 -7.23 -14.62
N ALA A 109 3.11 -7.49 -13.51
CA ALA A 109 2.98 -6.47 -12.46
C ALA A 109 4.35 -6.17 -11.86
N CYS A 110 4.59 -4.90 -11.55
CA CYS A 110 5.81 -4.46 -10.89
C CYS A 110 5.74 -4.56 -9.36
N GLY A 111 4.55 -4.73 -8.78
CA GLY A 111 4.36 -4.66 -7.34
C GLY A 111 2.93 -4.93 -6.90
N GLY A 112 2.58 -4.59 -5.66
CA GLY A 112 1.23 -4.77 -5.15
C GLY A 112 0.80 -3.83 -4.03
N VAL A 113 -0.41 -3.28 -4.12
CA VAL A 113 -1.10 -2.59 -3.03
C VAL A 113 -1.93 -3.60 -2.23
N CYS A 114 -1.45 -4.02 -1.07
CA CYS A 114 -1.99 -5.19 -0.35
C CYS A 114 -2.39 -4.86 1.09
N ALA A 115 -3.68 -5.06 1.45
CA ALA A 115 -4.15 -4.84 2.82
C ALA A 115 -3.39 -5.69 3.86
N LEU A 116 -3.08 -6.94 3.51
CA LEU A 116 -2.31 -7.85 4.35
C LEU A 116 -0.90 -7.32 4.69
N ALA A 117 -0.35 -6.36 3.93
CA ALA A 117 0.94 -5.75 4.22
C ALA A 117 0.95 -4.93 5.53
N ASN A 118 -0.21 -4.53 6.07
CA ASN A 118 -0.30 -3.92 7.40
C ASN A 118 0.01 -4.92 8.54
N VAL A 119 0.07 -6.23 8.24
CA VAL A 119 0.29 -7.31 9.23
C VAL A 119 1.49 -8.18 8.83
N LEU A 120 1.50 -8.67 7.58
CA LEU A 120 2.54 -9.55 7.03
C LEU A 120 3.38 -8.84 5.95
N GLY A 121 3.81 -7.60 6.23
CA GLY A 121 4.63 -6.80 5.30
C GLY A 121 5.93 -7.50 4.90
N ALA A 122 6.72 -7.97 5.87
CA ALA A 122 8.00 -8.64 5.59
C ALA A 122 7.85 -9.91 4.74
N PRO A 123 6.90 -10.83 5.02
CA PRO A 123 6.59 -11.94 4.12
C PRO A 123 6.21 -11.53 2.69
N LEU A 124 5.46 -10.43 2.50
CA LEU A 124 5.12 -9.97 1.16
C LEU A 124 6.32 -9.41 0.39
N CYS A 125 7.22 -8.67 1.07
CA CYS A 125 8.48 -8.24 0.48
C CYS A 125 9.40 -9.43 0.16
N GLN A 126 9.37 -10.49 0.97
CA GLN A 126 10.08 -11.74 0.66
C GLN A 126 9.50 -12.40 -0.60
N LEU A 127 8.17 -12.43 -0.74
CA LEU A 127 7.52 -12.99 -1.93
C LEU A 127 7.90 -12.23 -3.20
N GLU A 128 7.91 -10.89 -3.15
CA GLU A 128 8.42 -10.05 -4.23
C GLU A 128 9.85 -10.44 -4.61
N ARG A 129 10.76 -10.48 -3.62
CA ARG A 129 12.17 -10.80 -3.87
C ARG A 129 12.33 -12.17 -4.51
N LEU A 130 11.61 -13.19 -4.02
CA LEU A 130 11.64 -14.53 -4.60
C LEU A 130 11.16 -14.53 -6.06
N CYS A 131 10.16 -13.73 -6.41
CA CYS A 131 9.71 -13.57 -7.79
C CYS A 131 10.77 -12.89 -8.67
N GLN A 132 11.40 -11.82 -8.17
CA GLN A 132 12.47 -11.11 -8.88
C GLN A 132 13.72 -11.99 -9.10
N GLU A 133 14.05 -12.84 -8.13
CA GLU A 133 15.15 -13.81 -8.19
C GLU A 133 14.81 -15.07 -9.02
N GLY A 134 13.57 -15.22 -9.49
CA GLY A 134 13.12 -16.40 -10.25
C GLY A 134 12.97 -17.67 -9.42
N ARG A 135 12.88 -17.57 -8.08
CA ARG A 135 12.74 -18.69 -7.14
C ARG A 135 11.28 -19.10 -6.99
N TRP A 136 10.71 -19.59 -8.10
CA TRP A 136 9.26 -19.80 -8.24
C TRP A 136 8.66 -20.82 -7.28
N GLN A 137 9.38 -21.90 -6.93
CA GLN A 137 8.88 -22.92 -6.00
C GLN A 137 8.72 -22.36 -4.58
N GLU A 138 9.72 -21.60 -4.11
CA GLU A 138 9.66 -20.97 -2.79
C GLU A 138 8.64 -19.83 -2.76
N ALA A 139 8.56 -19.06 -3.84
CA ALA A 139 7.53 -18.03 -4.01
C ALA A 139 6.12 -18.65 -3.95
N GLN A 140 5.91 -19.79 -4.61
CA GLN A 140 4.64 -20.52 -4.56
C GLN A 140 4.31 -21.00 -3.15
N ALA A 141 5.26 -21.64 -2.46
CA ALA A 141 5.05 -22.12 -1.09
C ALA A 141 4.65 -20.96 -0.14
N LEU A 142 5.31 -19.81 -0.27
CA LEU A 142 4.99 -18.61 0.50
C LEU A 142 3.63 -18.01 0.10
N GLN A 143 3.34 -17.89 -1.19
CA GLN A 143 2.06 -17.38 -1.70
C GLN A 143 0.88 -18.17 -1.14
N LEU A 144 0.96 -19.51 -1.10
CA LEU A 144 -0.12 -20.36 -0.62
C LEU A 144 -0.47 -20.06 0.85
N ARG A 145 0.53 -19.87 1.70
CA ARG A 145 0.35 -19.52 3.13
C ARG A 145 -0.27 -18.13 3.34
N LEU A 146 -0.21 -17.26 2.33
CA LEU A 146 -0.74 -15.90 2.42
C LEU A 146 -2.21 -15.80 1.98
N ILE A 147 -2.77 -16.82 1.31
CA ILE A 147 -4.11 -16.77 0.71
C ILE A 147 -5.20 -16.63 1.78
N GLU A 148 -5.24 -17.53 2.76
CA GLU A 148 -6.29 -17.53 3.78
C GLU A 148 -6.20 -16.31 4.72
N PRO A 149 -5.02 -15.92 5.25
CA PRO A 149 -4.90 -14.67 6.01
C PRO A 149 -5.33 -13.45 5.20
N ASN A 150 -4.98 -13.37 3.91
CA ASN A 150 -5.42 -12.29 3.03
C ASN A 150 -6.96 -12.29 2.88
N ALA A 151 -7.56 -13.46 2.62
CA ALA A 151 -9.00 -13.58 2.48
C ALA A 151 -9.73 -13.18 3.78
N ALA A 152 -9.19 -13.54 4.93
CA ALA A 152 -9.72 -13.20 6.24
C ALA A 152 -9.83 -11.68 6.43
N VAL A 153 -8.74 -10.95 6.18
CA VAL A 153 -8.65 -9.49 6.42
C VAL A 153 -9.22 -8.63 5.29
N THR A 154 -9.56 -9.20 4.13
CA THR A 154 -10.09 -8.43 2.98
C THR A 154 -11.53 -8.73 2.61
N ARG A 155 -11.93 -10.01 2.62
CA ARG A 155 -13.23 -10.45 2.10
C ARG A 155 -14.13 -11.08 3.15
N LYS A 156 -13.58 -11.97 3.98
CA LYS A 156 -14.37 -12.77 4.94
C LYS A 156 -14.88 -11.91 6.10
N PHE A 157 -13.97 -11.16 6.71
CA PHE A 157 -14.24 -10.33 7.88
C PHE A 157 -13.85 -8.86 7.66
N GLY A 158 -12.99 -8.58 6.68
CA GLY A 158 -12.66 -7.23 6.22
C GLY A 158 -11.89 -6.41 7.26
N ILE A 159 -12.18 -5.10 7.31
CA ILE A 159 -11.45 -4.13 8.15
C ILE A 159 -11.43 -4.48 9.65
N PRO A 160 -12.52 -4.97 10.29
CA PRO A 160 -12.46 -5.44 11.67
C PRO A 160 -11.40 -6.53 11.91
N ALA A 161 -11.28 -7.50 11.00
CA ALA A 161 -10.24 -8.52 11.09
C ALA A 161 -8.85 -7.97 10.83
N LEU A 162 -8.69 -7.05 9.87
CA LEU A 162 -7.41 -6.39 9.63
C LEU A 162 -6.93 -5.68 10.90
N LYS A 163 -7.80 -4.89 11.54
CA LYS A 163 -7.48 -4.15 12.76
C LYS A 163 -7.17 -5.09 13.92
N GLN A 164 -7.92 -6.17 14.08
CA GLN A 164 -7.63 -7.18 15.10
C GLN A 164 -6.29 -7.89 14.87
N ALA A 165 -6.00 -8.28 13.63
CA ALA A 165 -4.74 -8.92 13.28
C ALA A 165 -3.56 -7.98 13.49
N MET A 166 -3.71 -6.68 13.20
CA MET A 166 -2.69 -5.68 13.52
C MET A 166 -2.28 -5.73 15.00
N GLU A 167 -3.23 -5.80 15.93
CA GLU A 167 -2.94 -5.90 17.37
C GLU A 167 -2.14 -7.19 17.71
N TRP A 168 -2.47 -8.33 17.10
CA TRP A 168 -1.74 -9.58 17.34
C TRP A 168 -0.28 -9.55 16.86
N PHE A 169 0.01 -8.74 15.83
CA PHE A 169 1.34 -8.59 15.25
C PHE A 169 2.08 -7.35 15.80
N GLY A 170 1.57 -6.73 16.87
CA GLY A 170 2.23 -5.61 17.55
C GLY A 170 2.11 -4.26 16.84
N TYR A 171 1.08 -4.11 16.00
CA TYR A 171 0.64 -2.85 15.39
C TYR A 171 -0.65 -2.35 16.04
N HIS A 172 -1.03 -1.10 15.76
CA HIS A 172 -2.24 -0.50 16.31
C HIS A 172 -3.33 -0.41 15.24
N GLY A 173 -4.29 -1.33 15.31
CA GLY A 173 -5.50 -1.30 14.47
C GLY A 173 -6.62 -0.46 15.09
N GLY A 174 -6.74 -0.47 16.41
CA GLY A 174 -7.76 0.25 17.17
C GLY A 174 -9.20 -0.20 16.86
N PRO A 175 -10.21 0.43 17.49
CA PRO A 175 -11.61 0.11 17.24
C PRO A 175 -12.04 0.43 15.80
N CYS A 176 -13.08 -0.27 15.35
CA CYS A 176 -13.80 0.07 14.13
C CYS A 176 -14.74 1.26 14.37
N ARG A 177 -14.80 2.17 13.39
CA ARG A 177 -15.81 3.22 13.35
C ARG A 177 -17.10 2.70 12.70
N ALA A 178 -18.25 3.14 13.18
CA ALA A 178 -19.54 2.85 12.56
C ALA A 178 -19.54 3.24 11.06
N PRO A 179 -20.18 2.46 10.16
CA PRO A 179 -21.11 1.36 10.44
C PRO A 179 -20.44 -0.01 10.69
N LEU A 180 -19.10 -0.08 10.66
CA LEU A 180 -18.37 -1.33 10.89
C LEU A 180 -18.51 -1.76 12.35
N ARG A 181 -18.85 -3.03 12.56
CA ARG A 181 -18.99 -3.62 13.89
C ARG A 181 -17.72 -4.40 14.26
N PRO A 182 -17.38 -4.50 15.56
CA PRO A 182 -16.37 -5.44 16.03
C PRO A 182 -16.72 -6.88 15.64
N LEU A 183 -15.70 -7.74 15.63
CA LEU A 183 -15.88 -9.17 15.42
C LEU A 183 -16.54 -9.81 16.66
N SER A 184 -17.39 -10.82 16.44
CA SER A 184 -17.85 -11.70 17.51
C SER A 184 -16.73 -12.64 17.96
N GLU A 185 -16.88 -13.26 19.14
CA GLU A 185 -15.92 -14.24 19.66
C GLU A 185 -15.68 -15.39 18.68
N ALA A 186 -16.76 -15.94 18.09
CA ALA A 186 -16.65 -17.00 17.08
C ALA A 186 -15.87 -16.54 15.83
N GLN A 187 -16.05 -15.30 15.39
CA GLN A 187 -15.29 -14.74 14.27
C GLN A 187 -13.81 -14.49 14.64
N LEU A 188 -13.53 -14.12 15.89
CA LEU A 188 -12.15 -13.97 16.39
C LEU A 188 -11.42 -15.31 16.44
N GLU A 189 -12.07 -16.36 16.90
CA GLU A 189 -11.52 -17.72 16.90
C GLU A 189 -11.23 -18.22 15.49
N GLU A 190 -12.17 -17.98 14.56
CA GLU A 190 -12.00 -18.35 13.16
C GLU A 190 -10.88 -17.54 12.48
N LEU A 191 -10.82 -16.23 12.72
CA LEU A 191 -9.72 -15.38 12.24
C LEU A 191 -8.37 -15.87 12.78
N ARG A 192 -8.29 -16.21 14.08
CA ARG A 192 -7.05 -16.74 14.67
C ARG A 192 -6.67 -18.07 14.02
N ARG A 193 -7.64 -18.95 13.78
CA ARG A 193 -7.42 -20.22 13.07
C ARG A 193 -6.85 -20.00 11.66
N ASP A 194 -7.44 -19.09 10.88
CA ASP A 194 -7.01 -18.76 9.52
C ASP A 194 -5.53 -18.30 9.49
N PHE A 195 -5.03 -17.63 10.53
CA PHE A 195 -3.61 -17.27 10.66
C PHE A 195 -2.73 -18.42 11.18
N SER A 196 -3.17 -19.17 12.19
CA SER A 196 -2.36 -20.23 12.81
C SER A 196 -2.12 -21.43 11.90
N ILE A 197 -3.12 -21.90 11.14
CA ILE A 197 -2.92 -23.05 10.24
C ILE A 197 -1.94 -22.74 9.09
N ASN A 198 -1.74 -21.45 8.81
CA ASN A 198 -0.77 -20.95 7.83
C ASN A 198 0.60 -20.60 8.45
N GLY A 199 0.76 -20.84 9.76
CA GLY A 199 2.01 -20.67 10.50
C GLY A 199 2.39 -19.20 10.72
N TRP A 200 1.41 -18.33 10.97
CA TRP A 200 1.64 -16.91 11.27
C TRP A 200 1.38 -16.55 12.73
N LEU A 201 0.66 -17.38 13.48
CA LEU A 201 0.33 -17.23 14.90
C LEU A 201 0.49 -18.55 15.65
#